data_AF-A0A1V9Z0M5-F1
#
_entry.id   AF-A0A1V9Z0M5-F1
#
_cell.length_a   1.000
_cell.length_b   1.000
_cell.length_c   1.000
_cell.angle_alpha   90.00
_cell.angle_beta   90.00
_cell.angle_gamma   90.00
#
_symmetry.space_group_name_H-M   'P 1'
#
loop_
_entity.id
_entity.type
_entity.pdbx_description
1 polymer ?
#
loop_
_entity_poly.entity_id
_entity_poly.type
_entity_poly.pdbx_seq_one_letter_code
_entity_poly.pdbx_strand_id
1 'polypeptide(L)'
;MLGAVGTDSHFAVKKEWFFRRLLSSDARQRALVMEKLREELLAMEIPVLEAHLPTMCRLAREAPLADIRIGCTKLLEEIEETKGLRYVVKCTPENGDPVTDEHSDVSSFFGKSEVISIVKNEDQDIQEIFIRSFLQGGRVSHLTRMLAWHKSYLQLFRASITTIMLNGMRVSTLDNLISCMDLYHWNGEII
;
A
#
# COMPACT_ATOMS: atom_id res chain seq x y z
N MET A 1 28.65 -11.98 29.40
CA MET A 1 27.62 -10.95 29.20
C MET A 1 26.66 -11.47 28.16
N LEU A 2 25.46 -11.90 28.57
CA LEU A 2 24.42 -12.45 27.70
C LEU A 2 23.25 -11.47 27.67
N GLY A 3 22.70 -11.23 26.47
CA GLY A 3 21.27 -10.96 26.28
C GLY A 3 20.89 -9.56 25.79
N ALA A 4 20.60 -9.44 24.48
CA ALA A 4 19.51 -8.62 23.90
C ALA A 4 19.50 -8.77 22.36
N VAL A 5 19.13 -9.94 21.83
CA VAL A 5 18.96 -10.14 20.36
C VAL A 5 17.58 -10.78 20.04
N GLY A 6 16.67 -10.87 21.02
CA GLY A 6 15.45 -11.70 20.90
C GLY A 6 14.11 -10.96 20.81
N THR A 7 14.03 -9.66 21.12
CA THR A 7 12.74 -8.96 21.29
C THR A 7 12.26 -8.18 20.07
N ASP A 8 13.19 -7.68 19.24
CA ASP A 8 12.84 -6.76 18.14
C ASP A 8 12.19 -7.47 16.95
N SER A 9 12.57 -8.71 16.64
CA SER A 9 12.00 -9.44 15.51
C SER A 9 10.53 -9.82 15.76
N HIS A 10 10.19 -10.22 17.00
CA HIS A 10 8.84 -10.60 17.37
C HIS A 10 7.88 -9.39 17.38
N PHE A 11 8.38 -8.22 17.78
CA PHE A 11 7.61 -6.97 17.76
C PHE A 11 7.40 -6.45 16.32
N ALA A 12 8.44 -6.49 15.48
CA ALA A 12 8.33 -6.10 14.07
C ALA A 12 7.37 -7.00 13.28
N VAL A 13 7.40 -8.32 13.53
CA VAL A 13 6.46 -9.27 12.94
C VAL A 13 5.03 -9.01 13.42
N LYS A 14 4.80 -8.74 14.72
CA LYS A 14 3.47 -8.36 15.22
C LYS A 14 2.94 -7.06 14.58
N LYS A 15 3.81 -6.09 14.33
CA LYS A 15 3.46 -4.80 13.71
C LYS A 15 2.92 -4.93 12.29
N GLU A 16 3.50 -5.80 11.46
CA GLU A 16 2.99 -6.05 10.11
C GLU A 16 1.70 -6.88 10.10
N TRP A 17 1.55 -7.82 11.03
CA TRP A 17 0.36 -8.69 11.09
C TRP A 17 -0.89 -7.97 11.60
N PHE A 18 -0.73 -6.97 12.46
CA PHE A 18 -1.85 -6.27 13.10
C PHE A 18 -2.89 -5.75 12.11
N PHE A 19 -2.44 -5.09 11.03
CA PHE A 19 -3.33 -4.53 10.01
C PHE A 19 -3.65 -5.49 8.86
N ARG A 20 -3.06 -6.69 8.80
CA ARG A 20 -3.39 -7.69 7.75
C ARG A 20 -4.85 -8.13 7.81
N ARG A 21 -5.48 -8.02 8.98
CA ARG A 21 -6.91 -8.33 9.18
C ARG A 21 -7.82 -7.43 8.33
N LEU A 22 -7.35 -6.26 7.91
CA LEU A 22 -8.09 -5.33 7.04
C LEU A 22 -8.03 -5.74 5.55
N LEU A 23 -7.24 -6.74 5.17
CA LEU A 23 -7.04 -7.14 3.78
C LEU A 23 -8.13 -8.10 3.27
N SER A 24 -9.36 -7.94 3.75
CA SER A 24 -10.51 -8.67 3.23
C SER A 24 -11.14 -7.93 2.04
N SER A 25 -11.61 -8.66 1.04
CA SER A 25 -12.43 -8.09 -0.04
C SER A 25 -13.82 -7.65 0.44
N ASP A 26 -14.32 -8.23 1.54
CA ASP A 26 -15.63 -7.91 2.10
C ASP A 26 -15.60 -6.66 3.00
N ALA A 27 -16.32 -5.62 2.59
CA ALA A 27 -16.44 -4.36 3.32
C ALA A 27 -17.05 -4.52 4.71
N ARG A 28 -17.99 -5.46 4.91
CA ARG A 28 -18.62 -5.70 6.21
C ARG A 28 -17.61 -6.30 7.19
N GLN A 29 -16.81 -7.25 6.72
CA GLN A 29 -15.72 -7.81 7.53
C GLN A 29 -14.68 -6.75 7.87
N ARG A 30 -14.30 -5.90 6.92
CA ARG A 30 -13.36 -4.80 7.19
C ARG A 30 -13.89 -3.83 8.23
N ALA A 31 -15.18 -3.48 8.20
CA ALA A 31 -15.80 -2.62 9.21
C ALA A 31 -15.74 -3.24 10.61
N LEU A 32 -16.09 -4.53 10.74
CA LEU A 32 -15.98 -5.25 12.02
C LEU A 32 -14.54 -5.35 12.53
N VAL A 33 -13.58 -5.56 11.62
CA VAL A 33 -12.16 -5.59 11.97
C VAL A 33 -11.69 -4.20 12.40
N MET A 34 -12.08 -3.14 11.70
CA MET A 34 -11.69 -1.77 12.03
C MET A 34 -12.13 -1.40 13.44
N GLU A 35 -13.36 -1.77 13.83
CA GLU A 35 -13.86 -1.52 15.17
C GLU A 35 -13.05 -2.27 16.24
N LYS A 36 -12.71 -3.54 15.99
CA LYS A 36 -11.83 -4.31 16.90
C LYS A 36 -10.43 -3.69 16.99
N LEU A 37 -9.87 -3.23 15.87
CA LEU A 37 -8.55 -2.59 15.87
C LEU A 37 -8.58 -1.28 16.66
N ARG A 38 -9.68 -0.50 16.58
CA ARG A 38 -9.88 0.70 17.38
C ARG A 38 -9.85 0.38 18.87
N GLU A 39 -10.64 -0.58 19.32
CA GLU A 39 -10.63 -1.03 20.73
C GLU A 39 -9.25 -1.50 21.19
N GLU A 40 -8.59 -2.35 20.38
CA GLU A 40 -7.25 -2.87 20.67
C GLU A 40 -6.21 -1.73 20.77
N LEU A 41 -6.20 -0.77 19.85
CA LEU A 41 -5.24 0.35 19.82
C LEU A 41 -5.46 1.34 20.97
N LEU A 42 -6.71 1.63 21.32
CA LEU A 42 -7.02 2.51 22.45
C LEU A 42 -6.66 1.86 23.79
N ALA A 43 -6.72 0.54 23.90
CA ALA A 43 -6.26 -0.20 25.08
C ALA A 43 -4.73 -0.37 25.17
N MET A 44 -3.97 -0.11 24.10
CA MET A 44 -2.51 -0.29 24.09
C MET A 44 -1.77 0.78 24.92
N GLU A 45 -0.67 0.34 25.53
CA GLU A 45 0.35 1.23 26.09
C GLU A 45 0.95 2.14 25.02
N ILE A 46 1.25 3.40 25.39
CA ILE A 46 1.78 4.44 24.49
C ILE A 46 2.95 3.96 23.60
N PRO A 47 4.03 3.34 24.13
CA PRO A 47 5.17 2.95 23.29
C PRO A 47 4.82 1.87 22.26
N VAL A 48 3.83 1.03 22.55
CA VAL A 48 3.35 0.02 21.59
C VAL A 48 2.51 0.70 20.51
N LEU A 49 1.64 1.63 20.92
CA LEU A 49 0.78 2.39 20.01
C LEU A 49 1.58 3.25 19.03
N GLU A 50 2.62 3.94 19.51
CA GLU A 50 3.54 4.75 18.69
C GLU A 50 4.14 3.94 17.54
N ALA A 51 4.45 2.66 17.79
CA ALA A 51 4.97 1.80 16.76
C ALA A 51 3.96 1.54 15.62
N HIS A 52 2.66 1.62 15.87
CA HIS A 52 1.62 1.39 14.87
C HIS A 52 1.23 2.66 14.08
N LEU A 53 1.50 3.85 14.61
CA LEU A 53 1.13 5.13 13.97
C LEU A 53 1.62 5.27 12.51
N PRO A 54 2.89 4.93 12.16
CA PRO A 54 3.35 5.06 10.78
C PRO A 54 2.54 4.22 9.79
N THR A 55 2.13 3.01 10.21
CA THR A 55 1.33 2.13 9.37
C THR A 55 -0.08 2.67 9.20
N MET A 56 -0.70 3.21 10.26
CA MET A 56 -2.02 3.82 10.18
C MET A 56 -2.02 5.07 9.29
N CYS A 57 -1.02 5.96 9.45
CA CYS A 57 -0.89 7.14 8.60
C CYS A 57 -0.73 6.75 7.13
N ARG A 58 0.04 5.70 6.84
CA ARG A 58 0.15 5.17 5.48
C ARG A 58 -1.18 4.63 4.97
N LEU A 59 -1.93 3.86 5.77
CA LEU A 59 -3.23 3.32 5.36
C LEU A 59 -4.28 4.42 5.15
N ALA A 60 -4.31 5.43 6.03
CA ALA A 60 -5.19 6.59 5.91
C ALA A 60 -4.97 7.33 4.57
N ARG A 61 -3.72 7.36 4.09
CA ARG A 61 -3.32 8.11 2.90
C ARG A 61 -3.34 7.31 1.61
N GLU A 62 -2.83 6.07 1.64
CA GLU A 62 -2.44 5.31 0.44
C GLU A 62 -3.25 4.01 0.27
N ALA A 63 -4.23 3.70 1.13
CA ALA A 63 -5.09 2.56 0.87
C ALA A 63 -6.02 2.88 -0.33
N PRO A 64 -6.15 2.00 -1.34
CA PRO A 64 -7.08 2.23 -2.45
C PRO A 64 -8.55 2.12 -2.01
N LEU A 65 -8.81 1.43 -0.90
CA LEU A 65 -10.14 1.24 -0.33
C LEU A 65 -10.52 2.43 0.59
N ALA A 66 -11.58 3.15 0.22
CA ALA A 66 -12.00 4.38 0.90
C ALA A 66 -12.41 4.15 2.37
N ASP A 67 -13.06 3.03 2.68
CA ASP A 67 -13.45 2.66 4.03
C ASP A 67 -12.25 2.45 4.95
N ILE A 68 -11.16 1.86 4.45
CA ILE A 68 -9.90 1.75 5.20
C ILE A 68 -9.30 3.12 5.43
N ARG A 69 -9.23 3.98 4.40
CA ARG A 69 -8.68 5.33 4.53
C ARG A 69 -9.43 6.15 5.58
N ILE A 70 -10.76 6.19 5.47
CA ILE A 70 -11.62 6.95 6.38
C ILE A 70 -11.52 6.38 7.79
N GLY A 71 -11.56 5.06 7.95
CA GLY A 71 -11.44 4.42 9.27
C GLY A 71 -10.10 4.72 9.94
N CYS A 72 -8.98 4.59 9.22
CA CYS A 72 -7.66 4.91 9.75
C CYS A 72 -7.49 6.41 10.05
N THR A 73 -8.10 7.30 9.25
CA THR A 73 -8.06 8.76 9.51
C THR A 73 -8.77 9.09 10.81
N LYS A 74 -10.01 8.62 10.99
CA LYS A 74 -10.78 8.81 12.22
C LYS A 74 -10.07 8.25 13.45
N LEU A 75 -9.43 7.10 13.29
CA LEU A 75 -8.69 6.47 14.39
C LEU A 75 -7.45 7.28 14.79
N LEU A 76 -6.75 7.88 13.83
CA LEU A 76 -5.63 8.77 14.12
C LEU A 76 -6.10 10.04 14.84
N GLU A 77 -7.22 10.62 14.42
CA GLU A 77 -7.86 11.76 15.10
C GLU A 77 -8.24 11.39 16.55
N GLU A 78 -8.89 10.25 16.75
CA GLU A 78 -9.27 9.76 18.09
C GLU A 78 -8.04 9.51 18.98
N ILE A 79 -6.94 8.99 18.44
CA ILE A 79 -5.69 8.80 19.19
C ILE A 79 -5.03 10.14 19.55
N GLU A 80 -5.04 11.11 18.64
CA GLU A 80 -4.54 12.47 18.91
C GLU A 80 -5.36 13.11 20.03
N GLU A 81 -6.69 13.00 19.99
CA GLU A 81 -7.60 13.56 21.01
C GLU A 81 -7.47 12.86 22.37
N THR A 82 -7.42 11.52 22.40
CA THR A 82 -7.47 10.74 23.64
C THR A 82 -6.11 10.58 24.32
N LYS A 83 -5.02 10.50 23.52
CA LYS A 83 -3.68 10.19 24.03
C LYS A 83 -2.65 11.27 23.72
N GLY A 84 -3.01 12.33 22.98
CA GLY A 84 -2.08 13.40 22.60
C GLY A 84 -0.95 12.95 21.67
N LEU A 85 -1.11 11.80 21.00
CA LEU A 85 -0.09 11.23 20.13
C LEU A 85 -0.36 11.60 18.68
N ARG A 86 0.59 12.29 18.06
CA ARG A 86 0.53 12.66 16.64
C ARG A 86 1.77 12.19 15.91
N TYR A 87 1.57 11.48 14.80
CA TYR A 87 2.65 11.12 13.89
C TYR A 87 2.71 12.08 12.71
N VAL A 88 3.84 12.77 12.56
CA VAL A 88 4.08 13.68 11.44
C VAL A 88 4.89 12.95 10.38
N VAL A 89 4.34 12.88 9.17
CA VAL A 89 5.04 12.23 8.05
C VAL A 89 6.10 13.17 7.49
N LYS A 90 7.25 12.65 7.06
CA LYS A 90 8.35 13.47 6.50
C LYS A 90 7.93 14.33 5.30
N CYS A 91 6.98 13.86 4.50
CA CYS A 91 6.46 14.56 3.33
C CYS A 91 5.23 15.44 3.63
N THR A 92 5.03 15.83 4.90
CA THR A 92 3.99 16.81 5.26
C THR A 92 4.32 18.14 4.59
N PRO A 93 3.42 18.72 3.78
CA PRO A 93 3.70 19.97 3.10
C PRO A 93 3.74 21.13 4.10
N GLU A 94 4.66 22.08 3.88
CA GLU A 94 4.91 23.21 4.81
C GLU A 94 3.74 24.20 4.88
N ASN A 95 2.87 24.20 3.87
CA ASN A 95 1.69 25.05 3.79
C ASN A 95 0.51 24.57 4.66
N GLY A 96 0.65 23.42 5.34
CA GLY A 96 -0.38 22.87 6.21
C GLY A 96 -1.49 22.08 5.48
N ASP A 97 -1.33 21.83 4.17
CA ASP A 97 -2.27 21.00 3.42
C ASP A 97 -2.30 19.55 3.93
N PRO A 98 -3.46 18.85 3.82
CA PRO A 98 -3.56 17.46 4.23
C PRO A 98 -2.61 16.58 3.42
N VAL A 99 -1.89 15.70 4.10
CA VAL A 99 -0.90 14.82 3.45
C VAL A 99 -1.62 13.74 2.64
N THR A 100 -1.61 13.85 1.31
CA THR A 100 -2.19 12.87 0.38
C THR A 100 -1.14 11.92 -0.20
N ASP A 101 -1.58 10.86 -0.89
CA ASP A 101 -0.69 9.88 -1.53
C ASP A 101 0.19 10.46 -2.64
N GLU A 102 -0.17 11.63 -3.17
CA GLU A 102 0.60 12.43 -4.15
C GLU A 102 1.88 13.01 -3.53
N HIS A 103 1.88 13.20 -2.21
CA HIS A 103 3.05 13.67 -1.47
C HIS A 103 4.07 12.56 -1.22
N SER A 104 3.74 11.31 -1.53
CA SER A 104 4.65 10.18 -1.39
C SER A 104 5.77 10.24 -2.42
N ASP A 105 7.01 10.25 -1.95
CA ASP A 105 8.19 10.16 -2.82
C ASP A 105 8.35 8.74 -3.35
N VAL A 106 7.71 8.45 -4.48
CA VAL A 106 7.74 7.12 -5.11
C VAL A 106 9.10 6.83 -5.74
N SER A 107 9.72 7.83 -6.37
CA SER A 107 11.05 7.76 -6.98
C SER A 107 11.66 9.16 -7.07
N SER A 108 13.00 9.25 -6.99
CA SER A 108 13.74 10.48 -7.28
C SER A 108 13.91 10.74 -8.79
N PHE A 109 13.62 9.74 -9.63
CA PHE A 109 13.78 9.80 -11.08
C PHE A 109 12.54 10.31 -11.82
N PHE A 110 11.38 10.35 -11.14
CA PHE A 110 10.11 10.78 -11.72
C PHE A 110 9.64 12.03 -10.99
N GLY A 111 9.11 13.00 -11.73
CA GLY A 111 8.37 14.10 -11.14
C GLY A 111 7.15 13.58 -10.40
N LYS A 112 6.76 14.23 -9.29
CA LYS A 112 5.56 13.83 -8.52
C LYS A 112 4.28 13.80 -9.37
N SER A 113 4.22 14.66 -10.40
CA SER A 113 3.14 14.72 -11.38
C SER A 113 3.05 13.51 -12.32
N GLU A 114 4.12 12.72 -12.45
CA GLU A 114 4.18 11.55 -13.32
C GLU A 114 3.77 10.26 -12.60
N VAL A 115 3.52 10.35 -11.29
CA VAL A 115 3.10 9.22 -10.47
C VAL A 115 1.59 9.21 -10.38
N ILE A 116 0.97 8.15 -10.90
CA ILE A 116 -0.48 7.97 -10.80
C ILE A 116 -0.89 7.89 -9.32
N SER A 117 -1.85 8.73 -8.94
CA SER A 117 -2.44 8.73 -7.60
C SER A 117 -3.18 7.41 -7.35
N ILE A 118 -3.05 6.87 -6.15
CA ILE A 118 -3.84 5.72 -5.70
C ILE A 118 -5.29 6.14 -5.45
N VAL A 119 -5.51 7.36 -4.95
CA VAL A 119 -6.81 7.82 -4.46
C VAL A 119 -7.57 8.61 -5.52
N LYS A 120 -6.92 9.57 -6.18
CA LYS A 120 -7.51 10.47 -7.18
C LYS A 120 -7.31 9.99 -8.62
N ASN A 121 -7.36 8.68 -8.84
CA ASN A 121 -7.29 8.10 -10.17
C ASN A 121 -8.66 7.61 -10.63
N GLU A 122 -9.07 8.07 -11.81
CA GLU A 122 -10.37 7.76 -12.45
C GLU A 122 -10.31 6.50 -13.33
N ASP A 123 -9.12 6.01 -13.68
CA ASP A 123 -8.98 4.78 -14.46
C ASP A 123 -9.34 3.55 -13.61
N GLN A 124 -10.48 2.94 -13.92
CA GLN A 124 -11.05 1.80 -13.20
C GLN A 124 -10.13 0.57 -13.23
N ASP A 125 -9.48 0.25 -14.35
CA ASP A 125 -8.63 -0.94 -14.44
C ASP A 125 -7.36 -0.76 -13.58
N ILE A 126 -6.79 0.45 -13.56
CA ILE A 126 -5.65 0.78 -12.70
C ILE A 126 -6.07 0.72 -11.23
N GLN A 127 -7.27 1.21 -10.90
CA GLN A 127 -7.84 1.09 -9.55
C GLN A 127 -8.00 -0.36 -9.13
N GLU A 128 -8.55 -1.22 -9.98
CA GLU A 128 -8.67 -2.66 -9.69
C GLU A 128 -7.31 -3.32 -9.45
N ILE A 129 -6.31 -2.93 -10.23
CA ILE A 129 -4.92 -3.37 -10.04
C ILE A 129 -4.41 -2.94 -8.66
N PHE A 130 -4.59 -1.68 -8.27
CA PHE A 130 -4.17 -1.18 -6.97
C PHE A 130 -4.88 -1.88 -5.82
N ILE A 131 -6.20 -2.06 -5.91
CA ILE A 131 -7.00 -2.80 -4.93
C ILE A 131 -6.48 -4.23 -4.80
N ARG A 132 -6.27 -4.94 -5.91
CA ARG A 132 -5.79 -6.32 -5.87
C ARG A 132 -4.37 -6.41 -5.28
N SER A 133 -3.48 -5.52 -5.66
CA SER A 133 -2.13 -5.44 -5.08
C SER A 133 -2.17 -5.16 -3.58
N PHE A 134 -3.05 -4.25 -3.16
CA PHE A 134 -3.24 -3.92 -1.76
C PHE A 134 -3.80 -5.09 -0.96
N LEU A 135 -4.82 -5.80 -1.44
CA LEU A 135 -5.38 -6.97 -0.76
C LEU A 135 -4.38 -8.12 -0.65
N GLN A 136 -3.45 -8.25 -1.59
CA GLN A 136 -2.40 -9.27 -1.55
C GLN A 136 -1.26 -8.93 -0.57
N GLY A 137 -0.82 -7.67 -0.52
CA GLY A 137 0.42 -7.28 0.17
C GLY A 137 0.26 -6.24 1.27
N GLY A 138 -0.95 -5.71 1.50
CA GLY A 138 -1.22 -4.59 2.41
C GLY A 138 -0.66 -3.24 1.96
N ARG A 139 -0.19 -3.16 0.71
CA ARG A 139 0.39 -1.95 0.12
C ARG A 139 0.35 -1.99 -1.41
N VAL A 140 0.21 -0.82 -2.02
CA VAL A 140 0.52 -0.62 -3.44
C VAL A 140 2.01 -0.29 -3.51
N SER A 141 2.80 -1.08 -4.23
CA SER A 141 4.25 -0.86 -4.30
C SER A 141 4.58 0.37 -5.15
N HIS A 142 5.72 1.02 -4.87
CA HIS A 142 6.20 2.13 -5.69
C HIS A 142 6.36 1.74 -7.15
N LEU A 143 6.89 0.54 -7.42
CA LEU A 143 7.00 0.00 -8.78
C LEU A 143 5.63 -0.15 -9.45
N THR A 144 4.60 -0.62 -8.72
CA THR A 144 3.23 -0.71 -9.24
C THR A 144 2.68 0.67 -9.62
N ARG A 145 2.95 1.70 -8.80
CA ARG A 145 2.54 3.09 -9.09
C ARG A 145 3.28 3.69 -10.28
N MET A 146 4.58 3.42 -10.41
CA MET A 146 5.39 3.87 -11.54
C MET A 146 4.92 3.21 -12.85
N LEU A 147 4.70 1.90 -12.83
CA LEU A 147 4.21 1.19 -14.01
C LEU A 147 2.77 1.57 -14.37
N ALA A 148 1.98 2.13 -13.46
CA ALA A 148 0.63 2.61 -13.78
C ALA A 148 0.61 3.72 -14.82
N TRP A 149 1.71 4.46 -14.99
CA TRP A 149 1.87 5.40 -16.10
C TRP A 149 1.85 4.71 -17.48
N HIS A 150 2.28 3.45 -17.55
CA HIS A 150 2.28 2.61 -18.73
C HIS A 150 1.45 1.34 -18.50
N LYS A 151 0.14 1.44 -18.68
CA LYS A 151 -0.86 0.38 -18.39
C LYS A 151 -0.48 -0.99 -18.97
N SER A 152 0.07 -1.03 -20.18
CA SER A 152 0.58 -2.24 -20.84
C SER A 152 1.71 -2.92 -20.05
N TYR A 153 2.69 -2.15 -19.58
CA TYR A 153 3.79 -2.67 -18.75
C TYR A 153 3.31 -3.11 -17.38
N LEU A 154 2.34 -2.42 -16.79
CA LEU A 154 1.73 -2.83 -15.53
C LEU A 154 1.00 -4.17 -15.66
N GLN A 155 0.26 -4.38 -16.75
CA GLN A 155 -0.40 -5.66 -17.04
C GLN A 155 0.61 -6.79 -17.21
N LEU A 156 1.67 -6.57 -18.00
CA LEU A 156 2.75 -7.55 -18.19
C LEU A 156 3.45 -7.88 -16.86
N PHE A 157 3.80 -6.88 -16.08
CA PHE A 157 4.44 -7.07 -14.77
C PHE A 157 3.57 -7.91 -13.83
N ARG A 158 2.25 -7.66 -13.79
CA ARG A 158 1.32 -8.46 -13.00
C ARG A 158 1.17 -9.89 -13.52
N ALA A 159 1.12 -10.07 -14.83
CA ALA A 159 1.09 -11.39 -15.44
C ALA A 159 2.35 -12.16 -15.08
N SER A 160 3.52 -11.54 -15.15
CA SER A 160 4.81 -12.13 -14.74
C SER A 160 4.83 -12.52 -13.27
N ILE A 161 4.40 -11.65 -12.34
CA ILE A 161 4.31 -12.00 -10.92
C ILE A 161 3.35 -13.18 -10.71
N THR A 162 2.17 -13.12 -11.30
CA THR A 162 1.15 -14.18 -11.15
C THR A 162 1.68 -15.50 -11.70
N THR A 163 2.31 -15.49 -12.86
CA THR A 163 2.98 -16.64 -13.46
C THR A 163 4.10 -17.16 -12.57
N ILE A 164 4.98 -16.31 -12.01
CA ILE A 164 6.06 -16.78 -11.12
C ILE A 164 5.48 -17.40 -9.85
N MET A 165 4.43 -16.80 -9.28
CA MET A 165 3.79 -17.30 -8.06
C MET A 165 3.00 -18.59 -8.29
N LEU A 166 2.36 -18.76 -9.46
CA LEU A 166 1.62 -19.98 -9.83
C LEU A 166 2.53 -21.07 -10.41
N ASN A 167 3.56 -20.68 -11.17
CA ASN A 167 4.50 -21.55 -11.88
C ASN A 167 5.87 -21.62 -11.21
N GLY A 168 5.94 -21.36 -9.89
CA GLY A 168 7.07 -21.71 -9.03
C GLY A 168 7.44 -23.21 -9.04
N MET A 169 6.96 -23.99 -10.00
CA MET A 169 7.37 -25.35 -10.31
C MET A 169 7.80 -25.63 -11.76
N ARG A 170 7.70 -24.73 -12.78
CA ARG A 170 8.22 -25.03 -14.14
C ARG A 170 8.69 -23.82 -14.95
N VAL A 171 9.94 -23.90 -15.39
CA VAL A 171 10.74 -22.91 -16.16
C VAL A 171 10.21 -22.62 -17.59
N SER A 172 9.23 -23.37 -18.09
CA SER A 172 8.76 -23.28 -19.49
C SER A 172 7.77 -22.14 -19.80
N THR A 173 7.58 -21.17 -18.90
CA THR A 173 6.56 -20.11 -19.09
C THR A 173 7.15 -18.75 -19.52
N LEU A 174 8.48 -18.62 -19.52
CA LEU A 174 9.15 -17.40 -19.98
C LEU A 174 9.01 -17.21 -21.50
N ASP A 175 8.93 -18.29 -22.27
CA ASP A 175 8.80 -18.23 -23.74
C ASP A 175 7.48 -17.61 -24.20
N ASN A 176 6.40 -17.78 -23.43
CA ASN A 176 5.10 -17.16 -23.73
C ASN A 176 5.08 -15.64 -23.43
N LEU A 177 5.88 -15.17 -22.48
CA LEU A 177 5.99 -13.73 -22.17
C LEU A 177 6.79 -12.99 -23.26
N ILE A 178 7.81 -13.65 -23.83
CA ILE A 178 8.58 -13.12 -24.96
C ILE A 178 7.70 -13.04 -26.22
N SER A 179 6.87 -14.06 -26.49
CA SER A 179 5.95 -14.04 -27.64
C SER A 179 4.89 -12.92 -27.54
N CYS A 180 4.48 -12.53 -26.33
CA CYS A 180 3.63 -11.35 -26.13
C CYS A 180 4.38 -10.02 -26.37
N MET A 181 5.70 -9.95 -26.18
CA MET A 181 6.48 -8.75 -26.48
C MET A 181 6.59 -8.50 -27.99
N ASP A 182 6.67 -9.57 -28.79
CA ASP A 182 6.77 -9.46 -30.25
C ASP A 182 5.46 -9.01 -30.92
N LEU A 183 4.31 -9.19 -30.27
CA LEU A 183 3.00 -8.79 -30.81
C LEU A 183 2.65 -7.30 -30.57
N TYR A 184 3.33 -6.62 -29.65
CA TYR A 184 3.03 -5.22 -29.29
C TYR A 184 4.05 -4.21 -29.81
N HIS A 185 5.05 -4.64 -30.59
CA HIS A 185 6.06 -3.77 -31.19
C HIS A 185 5.92 -3.69 -32.72
N TRP A 186 4.90 -2.99 -33.23
CA TRP A 186 5.01 -2.10 -34.41
C TRP A 186 3.65 -1.43 -34.72
N ASN A 187 3.51 -0.19 -34.28
CA ASN A 187 2.82 0.87 -35.04
C ASN A 187 3.32 2.19 -34.45
N GLY A 188 4.53 2.55 -34.89
CA GLY A 188 5.11 3.84 -34.60
C GLY A 188 4.45 4.90 -35.46
N GLU A 189 3.76 5.83 -34.83
CA GLU A 189 3.65 7.21 -35.30
C GLU A 189 4.08 8.11 -34.15
N ILE A 190 5.25 8.73 -34.34
CA ILE A 190 5.81 9.78 -33.50
C ILE A 190 5.28 11.10 -34.07
N ILE A 191 4.70 11.96 -33.22
CA ILE A 191 4.66 13.41 -33.45
C ILE A 191 5.81 14.02 -32.66
#